data_AF-A0A959G353-F1
#
_entry.id   AF-A0A959G353-F1
#
_cell.length_a   1.000
_cell.length_b   1.000
_cell.length_c   1.000
_cell.angle_alpha   90.00
_cell.angle_beta   90.00
_cell.angle_gamma   90.00
#
_symmetry.space_group_name_H-M   'P 1'
#
loop_
_entity.id
_entity.type
_entity.pdbx_description
1 polymer ?
#
loop_
_entity_poly.entity_id
_entity_poly.type
_entity_poly.pdbx_seq_one_letter_code
_entity_poly.pdbx_strand_id
1 'polypeptide(L)'
;MEMIKKDKWMYRSYWKILGVLLFIYVLIGGLGTPLKPGIYQLDAPTSAKPGEYVSIKVTGYNSTYAKAEKVEAWLKLDDGHYTSSLRNQVIDNERIIVNFLLPPASNKEDYVPLTLIMYNEIDGPTVLPDAISLSPVTAQSDTAAFTQWQDQINSTLTPKSGILFPYRNILHETIRNTFFHVALWLAMVIILIAGLYHAIAYLRTKNMRNDKLSAAYNTTAIVYGLLGLATGSIWARFTWGTWWTTDVKLNMAAIAMLIYLAYFILRSSINDFDKRARFSAAYSIFGFVALIPLIFVIPRMYDSLHPGNGGNPALGGEDLDNTLRMFFYPSIIAMILIGVWISSVFYRIKKVEEYILTSGDQ
;
A
#
# COMPACT_ATOMS: atom_id res chain seq x y z
N MET A 1 54.77 21.82 -2.98
CA MET A 1 53.48 22.14 -2.34
C MET A 1 52.41 21.25 -2.95
N GLU A 2 52.29 20.02 -2.42
CA GLU A 2 51.26 19.07 -2.80
C GLU A 2 49.89 19.68 -2.49
N MET A 3 49.19 20.13 -3.53
CA MET A 3 47.76 20.40 -3.40
C MET A 3 47.06 19.05 -3.26
N ILE A 4 46.64 18.78 -2.03
CA ILE A 4 45.64 17.80 -1.64
C ILE A 4 44.61 17.65 -2.77
N LYS A 5 44.65 16.52 -3.49
CA LYS A 5 43.56 16.08 -4.36
C LYS A 5 42.33 15.92 -3.47
N LYS A 6 41.54 16.99 -3.32
CA LYS A 6 40.23 16.94 -2.66
C LYS A 6 39.49 15.75 -3.25
N ASP A 7 39.17 14.78 -2.41
CA ASP A 7 38.62 13.48 -2.81
C ASP A 7 37.33 13.67 -3.63
N LYS A 8 37.46 13.66 -4.96
CA LYS A 8 36.33 13.80 -5.92
C LYS A 8 35.35 12.63 -5.81
N TRP A 9 35.64 11.64 -4.98
CA TRP A 9 34.80 10.50 -4.71
C TRP A 9 33.46 10.88 -4.07
N MET A 10 33.44 11.81 -3.10
CA MET A 10 32.19 12.27 -2.47
C MET A 10 31.25 12.93 -3.49
N TYR A 11 31.78 13.77 -4.40
CA TYR A 11 30.98 14.39 -5.46
C TYR A 11 30.43 13.39 -6.50
N ARG A 12 31.02 12.20 -6.65
CA ARG A 12 30.52 11.16 -7.56
C ARG A 12 29.56 10.17 -6.88
N SER A 13 29.54 10.12 -5.56
CA SER A 13 28.79 9.11 -4.78
C SER A 13 27.75 9.68 -3.82
N TYR A 14 27.60 11.00 -3.69
CA TYR A 14 26.64 11.64 -2.77
C TYR A 14 25.21 11.10 -2.90
N TRP A 15 24.76 10.82 -4.13
CA TRP A 15 23.42 10.29 -4.40
C TRP A 15 23.23 8.85 -3.89
N LYS A 16 24.31 8.06 -3.80
CA LYS A 16 24.28 6.71 -3.19
C LYS A 16 24.12 6.83 -1.68
N ILE A 17 24.90 7.74 -1.07
CA ILE A 17 24.82 8.03 0.37
C ILE A 17 23.42 8.55 0.69
N LEU A 18 22.89 9.48 -0.10
CA LEU A 18 21.52 9.98 0.03
C LEU A 18 20.49 8.84 -0.05
N GLY A 19 20.62 7.93 -1.02
CA GLY A 19 19.73 6.76 -1.13
C GLY A 19 19.72 5.91 0.15
N VAL A 20 20.89 5.65 0.73
CA VAL A 20 21.02 4.91 2.00
C VAL A 20 20.43 5.71 3.18
N LEU A 21 20.73 7.00 3.28
CA LEU A 21 20.22 7.85 4.36
C LEU A 21 18.70 7.96 4.33
N LEU A 22 18.10 8.13 3.15
CA LEU A 22 16.65 8.15 2.98
C LEU A 22 16.03 6.79 3.35
N PHE A 23 16.68 5.68 2.98
CA PHE A 23 16.20 4.35 3.36
C PHE A 23 16.24 4.14 4.88
N ILE A 24 17.33 4.54 5.55
CA ILE A 24 17.45 4.50 7.02
C ILE A 24 16.40 5.39 7.68
N TYR A 25 16.19 6.60 7.15
CA TYR A 25 15.14 7.52 7.62
C TYR A 25 13.75 6.86 7.57
N VAL A 26 13.44 6.16 6.47
CA VAL A 26 12.17 5.42 6.33
C VAL A 26 12.10 4.22 7.26
N LEU A 27 13.19 3.48 7.47
CA LEU A 27 13.20 2.36 8.41
C LEU A 27 12.94 2.84 9.84
N ILE A 28 13.61 3.90 10.29
CA ILE A 28 13.48 4.40 11.66
C ILE A 28 12.12 5.10 11.83
N GLY A 29 11.82 6.10 11.01
CA GLY A 29 10.60 6.90 11.15
C GLY A 29 9.36 6.16 10.70
N GLY A 30 9.43 5.44 9.58
CA GLY A 30 8.31 4.67 9.04
C GLY A 30 7.94 3.45 9.87
N LEU A 31 8.87 2.83 10.61
CA LEU A 31 8.52 1.74 11.54
C LEU A 31 8.27 2.24 12.97
N GLY A 32 8.87 3.36 13.38
CA GLY A 32 8.72 3.92 14.73
C GLY A 32 7.49 4.80 14.94
N THR A 33 6.90 5.37 13.89
CA THR A 33 5.71 6.25 14.02
C THR A 33 4.47 5.44 14.41
N PRO A 34 3.78 5.70 15.53
CA PRO A 34 2.62 4.89 15.93
C PRO A 34 1.39 5.14 15.05
N LEU A 35 0.46 4.17 15.03
CA LEU A 35 -0.87 4.36 14.45
C LEU A 35 -1.74 5.21 15.39
N LYS A 36 -2.69 5.94 14.80
CA LYS A 36 -3.81 6.57 15.51
C LYS A 36 -4.62 5.50 16.25
N PRO A 37 -5.38 5.91 17.29
CA PRO A 37 -6.33 5.02 17.93
C PRO A 37 -7.33 4.47 16.92
N GLY A 38 -7.83 3.27 17.18
CA GLY A 38 -8.81 2.61 16.33
C GLY A 38 -9.56 1.52 17.05
N ILE A 39 -10.48 0.87 16.34
CA ILE A 39 -11.22 -0.29 16.86
C ILE A 39 -10.56 -1.55 16.31
N TYR A 40 -10.03 -2.41 17.19
CA TYR A 40 -9.31 -3.63 16.83
C TYR A 40 -10.23 -4.83 16.72
N GLN A 41 -11.04 -5.05 17.75
CA GLN A 41 -11.89 -6.22 17.85
C GLN A 41 -13.23 -5.84 18.47
N LEU A 42 -14.27 -6.53 18.03
CA LEU A 42 -15.62 -6.37 18.49
C LEU A 42 -16.16 -7.74 18.93
N ASP A 43 -16.76 -7.77 20.11
CA ASP A 43 -17.49 -8.91 20.66
C ASP A 43 -18.95 -8.47 20.83
N ALA A 44 -19.75 -8.81 19.83
CA ALA A 44 -21.15 -8.41 19.69
C ALA A 44 -21.87 -9.36 18.71
N PRO A 45 -23.22 -9.33 18.66
CA PRO A 45 -23.96 -10.12 17.68
C PRO A 45 -23.69 -9.61 16.26
N THR A 46 -23.56 -10.53 15.30
CA THR A 46 -23.34 -10.20 13.87
C THR A 46 -24.53 -9.44 13.27
N SER A 47 -25.74 -9.71 13.76
CA SER A 47 -26.95 -8.99 13.39
C SER A 47 -27.86 -8.75 14.59
N ALA A 48 -28.66 -7.69 14.51
CA ALA A 48 -29.65 -7.33 15.53
C ALA A 48 -30.95 -6.85 14.89
N LYS A 49 -32.08 -6.97 15.59
CA LYS A 49 -33.36 -6.45 15.09
C LYS A 49 -33.61 -5.03 15.62
N PRO A 50 -34.23 -4.15 14.81
CA PRO A 50 -34.81 -2.91 15.31
C PRO A 50 -35.68 -3.15 16.56
N GLY A 51 -35.54 -2.29 17.58
CA GLY A 51 -36.21 -2.39 18.87
C GLY A 51 -35.49 -3.24 19.93
N GLU A 52 -34.41 -3.94 19.58
CA GLU A 52 -33.64 -4.76 20.53
C GLU A 52 -32.55 -3.96 21.24
N TYR A 53 -32.20 -4.42 22.45
CA TYR A 53 -31.00 -3.97 23.15
C TYR A 53 -29.79 -4.72 22.64
N VAL A 54 -28.74 -3.99 22.29
CA VAL A 54 -27.47 -4.55 21.82
C VAL A 54 -26.34 -4.09 22.74
N SER A 55 -25.59 -5.06 23.28
CA SER A 55 -24.37 -4.81 24.04
C SER A 55 -23.18 -5.16 23.17
N ILE A 56 -22.27 -4.21 22.99
CA ILE A 56 -21.08 -4.36 22.15
C ILE A 56 -19.87 -4.17 23.05
N LYS A 57 -19.06 -5.21 23.20
CA LYS A 57 -17.76 -5.10 23.86
C LYS A 57 -16.70 -4.77 22.80
N VAL A 58 -16.11 -3.61 22.94
CA VAL A 58 -15.12 -3.06 22.01
C VAL A 58 -13.74 -3.18 22.61
N THR A 59 -12.80 -3.67 21.81
CA THR A 59 -11.36 -3.62 22.09
C THR A 59 -10.72 -2.63 21.12
N GLY A 60 -10.17 -1.54 21.66
CA GLY A 60 -9.45 -0.51 20.94
C GLY A 60 -8.00 -0.88 20.65
N TYR A 61 -7.41 -0.19 19.69
CA TYR A 61 -5.97 -0.19 19.38
C TYR A 61 -5.40 1.18 19.72
N ASN A 62 -4.27 1.26 20.43
CA ASN A 62 -3.68 2.53 20.89
C ASN A 62 -4.69 3.46 21.59
N SER A 63 -5.73 2.91 22.20
CA SER A 63 -6.78 3.67 22.88
C SER A 63 -6.42 3.96 24.33
N THR A 64 -7.12 4.95 24.91
CA THR A 64 -6.92 5.38 26.29
C THR A 64 -8.25 5.61 27.00
N TYR A 65 -9.21 4.70 26.84
CA TYR A 65 -10.58 4.87 27.31
C TYR A 65 -10.70 5.17 28.81
N ALA A 66 -9.89 4.56 29.68
CA ALA A 66 -9.92 4.80 31.12
C ALA A 66 -9.33 6.14 31.57
N LYS A 67 -8.65 6.87 30.66
CA LYS A 67 -8.12 8.21 30.94
C LYS A 67 -9.04 9.32 30.46
N ALA A 68 -9.99 9.00 29.59
CA ALA A 68 -10.93 9.97 29.04
C ALA A 68 -11.98 10.37 30.09
N GLU A 69 -12.42 11.62 30.03
CA GLU A 69 -13.54 12.14 30.82
C GLU A 69 -14.84 11.45 30.40
N LYS A 70 -15.04 11.30 29.09
CA LYS A 70 -16.24 10.68 28.52
C LYS A 70 -15.89 9.95 27.23
N VAL A 71 -16.40 8.72 27.09
CA VAL A 71 -16.38 8.00 25.82
C VAL A 71 -17.80 7.93 25.29
N GLU A 72 -18.01 8.42 24.08
CA GLU A 72 -19.28 8.43 23.37
C GLU A 72 -19.24 7.45 22.21
N ALA A 73 -20.39 6.88 21.87
CA ALA A 73 -20.51 5.93 20.78
C ALA A 73 -21.83 6.09 20.03
N TRP A 74 -21.79 5.86 18.73
CA TRP A 74 -22.93 5.92 17.83
C TRP A 74 -22.90 4.75 16.85
N LEU A 75 -24.08 4.27 16.49
CA LEU A 75 -24.27 3.41 15.33
C LEU A 75 -24.85 4.26 14.19
N LYS A 76 -24.11 4.33 13.09
CA LYS A 76 -24.46 5.04 11.86
C LYS A 76 -24.98 4.05 10.82
N LEU A 77 -26.13 4.36 10.25
CA LEU A 77 -26.71 3.65 9.11
C LEU A 77 -26.26 4.30 7.78
N ASP A 78 -26.47 5.61 7.66
CA ASP A 78 -26.11 6.43 6.50
C ASP A 78 -25.81 7.87 6.96
N ASP A 79 -25.58 8.79 6.02
CA ASP A 79 -25.19 10.17 6.33
C ASP A 79 -26.23 10.98 7.12
N GLY A 80 -27.48 10.51 7.24
CA GLY A 80 -28.56 11.15 8.00
C GLY A 80 -29.09 10.34 9.18
N HIS A 81 -28.75 9.05 9.29
CA HIS A 81 -29.36 8.15 10.27
C HIS A 81 -28.39 7.58 11.32
N TYR A 82 -28.61 7.93 12.58
CA TYR A 82 -27.73 7.61 13.72
C TYR A 82 -28.54 7.24 14.98
N THR A 83 -27.95 6.39 15.82
CA THR A 83 -28.40 6.18 17.19
C THR A 83 -27.22 6.22 18.17
N SER A 84 -27.41 6.86 19.32
CA SER A 84 -26.42 7.04 20.36
C SER A 84 -26.45 5.89 21.37
N SER A 85 -25.30 5.59 21.95
CA SER A 85 -25.20 4.66 23.07
C SER A 85 -25.94 5.18 24.31
N LEU A 86 -26.63 4.29 25.01
CA LEU A 86 -27.33 4.60 26.27
C LEU A 86 -26.36 4.68 27.46
N ARG A 87 -25.53 3.65 27.63
CA ARG A 87 -24.58 3.55 28.74
C ARG A 87 -23.28 2.91 28.27
N ASN A 88 -22.19 3.58 28.55
CA ASN A 88 -20.83 3.13 28.22
C ASN A 88 -20.10 2.80 29.52
N GLN A 89 -19.61 1.57 29.61
CA GLN A 89 -18.86 1.07 30.76
C GLN A 89 -17.41 0.82 30.34
N VAL A 90 -16.53 1.72 30.73
CA VAL A 90 -15.08 1.55 30.53
C VAL A 90 -14.58 0.45 31.46
N ILE A 91 -13.87 -0.52 30.88
CA ILE A 91 -13.24 -1.62 31.63
C ILE A 91 -11.79 -1.24 31.95
N ASP A 92 -11.05 -0.77 30.95
CA ASP A 92 -9.66 -0.31 31.04
C ASP A 92 -9.30 0.61 29.86
N ASN A 93 -8.02 0.87 29.60
CA ASN A 93 -7.57 1.74 28.50
C ASN A 93 -7.94 1.21 27.11
N GLU A 94 -8.11 -0.11 26.96
CA GLU A 94 -8.30 -0.78 25.68
C GLU A 94 -9.71 -1.34 25.52
N ARG A 95 -10.47 -1.52 26.60
CA ARG A 95 -11.75 -2.22 26.57
C ARG A 95 -12.88 -1.39 27.15
N ILE A 96 -14.00 -1.40 26.45
CA ILE A 96 -15.23 -0.70 26.83
C ILE A 96 -16.44 -1.48 26.34
N ILE A 97 -17.52 -1.47 27.14
CA ILE A 97 -18.81 -2.01 26.73
C ILE A 97 -19.72 -0.82 26.42
N VAL A 98 -20.25 -0.78 25.21
CA VAL A 98 -21.21 0.24 24.76
C VAL A 98 -22.55 -0.44 24.50
N ASN A 99 -23.62 0.16 25.01
CA ASN A 99 -24.97 -0.42 24.95
C ASN A 99 -25.88 0.48 24.13
N PHE A 100 -26.62 -0.11 23.21
CA PHE A 100 -27.57 0.57 22.33
C PHE A 100 -28.97 0.00 22.53
N LEU A 101 -29.98 0.84 22.40
CA LEU A 101 -31.35 0.43 22.12
C LEU A 101 -31.61 0.82 20.67
N LEU A 102 -31.73 -0.16 19.79
CA LEU A 102 -31.90 0.11 18.37
C LEU A 102 -33.29 0.72 18.14
N PRO A 103 -33.40 1.92 17.56
CA PRO A 103 -34.71 2.51 17.32
C PRO A 103 -35.53 1.64 16.36
N PRO A 104 -36.87 1.55 16.55
CA PRO A 104 -37.76 0.88 15.61
C PRO A 104 -37.54 1.36 14.18
N ALA A 105 -37.47 0.42 13.25
CA ALA A 105 -37.33 0.67 11.83
C ALA A 105 -37.94 -0.48 11.04
N SER A 106 -38.37 -0.19 9.81
CA SER A 106 -38.82 -1.18 8.85
C SER A 106 -37.84 -1.19 7.69
N ASN A 107 -37.26 -2.35 7.39
CA ASN A 107 -36.37 -2.56 6.26
C ASN A 107 -36.70 -3.89 5.57
N LYS A 108 -36.66 -3.89 4.24
CA LYS A 108 -36.88 -5.08 3.41
C LYS A 108 -35.57 -5.70 2.91
N GLU A 109 -34.45 -5.06 3.22
CA GLU A 109 -33.12 -5.51 2.80
C GLU A 109 -32.61 -6.57 3.79
N ASP A 110 -32.05 -7.64 3.24
CA ASP A 110 -31.51 -8.76 4.02
C ASP A 110 -30.22 -8.39 4.76
N TYR A 111 -29.56 -7.30 4.34
CA TYR A 111 -28.30 -6.84 4.90
C TYR A 111 -28.23 -5.32 4.91
N VAL A 112 -28.24 -4.73 6.10
CA VAL A 112 -28.09 -3.30 6.28
C VAL A 112 -26.96 -3.04 7.29
N PRO A 113 -25.75 -2.66 6.85
CA PRO A 113 -24.59 -2.53 7.72
C PRO A 113 -24.68 -1.29 8.60
N LEU A 114 -24.33 -1.43 9.87
CA LEU A 114 -24.18 -0.32 10.82
C LEU A 114 -22.71 -0.08 11.11
N THR A 115 -22.29 1.17 10.93
CA THR A 115 -20.94 1.63 11.25
C THR A 115 -20.88 2.08 12.71
N LEU A 116 -19.97 1.51 13.49
CA LEU A 116 -19.72 1.96 14.85
C LEU A 116 -18.74 3.14 14.81
N ILE A 117 -19.16 4.26 15.40
CA ILE A 117 -18.34 5.46 15.60
C ILE A 117 -18.17 5.66 17.09
N MET A 118 -16.94 5.88 17.54
CA MET A 118 -16.65 6.20 18.93
C MET A 118 -15.79 7.44 19.02
N TYR A 119 -15.95 8.21 20.10
CA TYR A 119 -15.22 9.45 20.32
C TYR A 119 -14.86 9.62 21.80
N ASN A 120 -13.66 10.12 22.04
CA ASN A 120 -13.29 10.79 23.29
C ASN A 120 -12.25 11.89 22.99
N GLU A 121 -12.07 12.80 23.93
CA GLU A 121 -11.22 13.99 23.77
C GLU A 121 -9.71 13.69 23.67
N ILE A 122 -9.26 12.49 24.05
CA ILE A 122 -7.84 12.09 24.02
C ILE A 122 -7.49 11.29 22.76
N ASP A 123 -8.36 10.37 22.37
CA ASP A 123 -8.15 9.48 21.23
C ASP A 123 -8.68 10.04 19.91
N GLY A 124 -9.63 10.99 19.98
CA GLY A 124 -10.38 11.48 18.84
C GLY A 124 -11.39 10.45 18.31
N PRO A 125 -11.95 10.67 17.10
CA PRO A 125 -12.91 9.78 16.49
C PRO A 125 -12.24 8.49 16.01
N THR A 126 -12.86 7.36 16.31
CA THR A 126 -12.51 6.03 15.80
C THR A 126 -13.73 5.42 15.14
N VAL A 127 -13.52 4.73 14.02
CA VAL A 127 -14.62 4.22 13.18
C VAL A 127 -14.34 2.75 12.84
N LEU A 128 -15.39 1.94 12.93
CA LEU A 128 -15.43 0.58 12.42
C LEU A 128 -16.65 0.47 11.49
N PRO A 129 -16.43 0.52 10.16
CA PRO A 129 -17.48 0.22 9.20
C PRO A 129 -17.98 -1.21 9.40
N ASP A 130 -19.27 -1.41 9.13
CA ASP A 130 -19.89 -2.74 9.13
C ASP A 130 -19.65 -3.52 10.44
N ALA A 131 -19.84 -2.82 11.56
CA ALA A 131 -19.60 -3.37 12.90
C ALA A 131 -20.65 -4.41 13.29
N ILE A 132 -21.91 -4.16 12.95
CA ILE A 132 -23.05 -5.08 13.08
C ILE A 132 -24.01 -4.83 11.91
N SER A 133 -24.90 -5.76 11.60
CA SER A 133 -25.96 -5.57 10.59
C SER A 133 -27.36 -5.52 11.21
N LEU A 134 -28.28 -4.76 10.59
CA LEU A 134 -29.69 -4.83 10.93
C LEU A 134 -30.35 -5.96 10.18
N SER A 135 -31.05 -6.82 10.91
CA SER A 135 -31.89 -7.87 10.32
C SER A 135 -33.13 -7.26 9.66
N PRO A 136 -33.66 -7.88 8.58
CA PRO A 136 -34.89 -7.43 7.95
C PRO A 136 -36.06 -7.51 8.92
N VAL A 137 -36.85 -6.44 8.98
CA VAL A 137 -38.12 -6.40 9.72
C VAL A 137 -39.21 -5.86 8.82
N THR A 138 -40.13 -6.74 8.42
CA THR A 138 -41.35 -6.35 7.74
C THR A 138 -42.34 -5.83 8.78
N ALA A 139 -42.42 -4.50 8.94
CA ALA A 139 -43.43 -3.93 9.82
C ALA A 139 -44.84 -4.21 9.28
N GLN A 140 -45.78 -4.50 10.19
CA GLN A 140 -47.20 -4.76 9.90
C GLN A 140 -47.97 -3.47 9.52
N SER A 141 -47.33 -2.30 9.63
CA SER A 141 -47.86 -0.98 9.32
C SER A 141 -46.73 -0.05 8.85
N ASP A 142 -46.97 0.72 7.78
CA ASP A 142 -46.08 1.71 7.14
C ASP A 142 -45.58 2.80 8.12
N THR A 143 -44.69 2.44 9.02
CA THR A 143 -43.99 3.40 9.88
C THR A 143 -42.74 3.82 9.12
N ALA A 144 -42.66 5.10 8.79
CA ALA A 144 -41.62 5.69 7.95
C ALA A 144 -40.21 5.20 8.31
N ALA A 145 -39.52 4.62 7.32
CA ALA A 145 -38.21 4.01 7.47
C ALA A 145 -37.24 4.92 8.23
N PHE A 146 -36.65 4.42 9.32
CA PHE A 146 -35.56 5.03 10.08
C PHE A 146 -35.78 6.44 10.66
N THR A 147 -37.01 6.97 10.71
CA THR A 147 -37.29 8.32 11.25
C THR A 147 -36.81 8.57 12.68
N GLN A 148 -36.72 7.53 13.51
CA GLN A 148 -36.25 7.62 14.90
C GLN A 148 -34.71 7.52 15.03
N TRP A 149 -34.00 7.29 13.92
CA TRP A 149 -32.54 7.23 13.88
C TRP A 149 -31.97 8.61 13.60
N GLN A 150 -32.24 9.63 14.41
CA GLN A 150 -31.78 11.00 14.13
C GLN A 150 -31.02 11.61 15.30
N ASP A 151 -30.40 10.76 16.12
CA ASP A 151 -29.60 11.22 17.24
C ASP A 151 -28.46 12.13 16.77
N GLN A 152 -28.25 13.21 17.50
CA GLN A 152 -27.25 14.21 17.15
C GLN A 152 -25.88 13.84 17.69
N ILE A 153 -24.85 14.01 16.87
CA ILE A 153 -23.46 14.00 17.32
C ILE A 153 -23.18 15.41 17.89
N ASN A 154 -23.42 15.57 19.19
CA ASN A 154 -23.26 16.87 19.87
C ASN A 154 -21.79 17.25 20.11
N SER A 155 -20.87 16.31 19.89
CA SER A 155 -19.44 16.50 20.10
C SER A 155 -18.75 16.96 18.83
N THR A 156 -17.91 17.99 18.95
CA THR A 156 -17.02 18.36 17.84
C THR A 156 -15.98 17.26 17.69
N LEU A 157 -16.13 16.42 16.67
CA LEU A 157 -15.24 15.29 16.39
C LEU A 157 -13.86 15.78 15.94
N THR A 158 -12.99 16.09 16.90
CA THR A 158 -11.63 16.56 16.63
C THR A 158 -10.67 15.38 16.47
N PRO A 159 -10.03 15.22 15.29
CA PRO A 159 -9.04 14.17 15.10
C PRO A 159 -7.83 14.34 16.02
N LYS A 160 -7.32 13.24 16.57
CA LYS A 160 -6.05 13.24 17.29
C LYS A 160 -4.93 13.77 16.40
N SER A 161 -4.32 14.86 16.83
CA SER A 161 -3.23 15.53 16.13
C SER A 161 -1.88 14.87 16.45
N GLY A 162 -0.88 15.15 15.62
CA GLY A 162 0.48 14.64 15.77
C GLY A 162 0.94 13.81 14.58
N ILE A 163 2.18 13.33 14.66
CA ILE A 163 2.80 12.44 13.67
C ILE A 163 2.32 11.02 13.99
N LEU A 164 1.15 10.67 13.48
CA LEU A 164 0.50 9.37 13.66
C LEU A 164 -0.03 8.87 12.32
N PHE A 165 0.15 7.58 12.06
CA PHE A 165 -0.40 6.97 10.86
C PHE A 165 -1.90 6.68 11.02
N PRO A 166 -2.69 6.76 9.95
CA PRO A 166 -4.11 6.42 10.02
C PRO A 166 -4.27 4.94 10.37
N TYR A 167 -5.16 4.65 11.31
CA TYR A 167 -5.58 3.30 11.59
C TYR A 167 -6.54 2.83 10.51
N ARG A 168 -6.27 1.68 9.91
CA ARG A 168 -7.15 1.04 8.90
C ARG A 168 -7.55 -0.33 9.42
N ASN A 169 -8.85 -0.58 9.60
CA ASN A 169 -9.38 -1.75 10.29
C ASN A 169 -9.01 -3.09 9.63
N ILE A 170 -8.61 -3.09 8.35
CA ILE A 170 -8.14 -4.29 7.65
C ILE A 170 -6.60 -4.40 7.70
N LEU A 171 -5.89 -3.28 7.59
CA LEU A 171 -4.42 -3.29 7.43
C LEU A 171 -3.69 -3.30 8.77
N HIS A 172 -4.19 -2.57 9.77
CA HIS A 172 -3.49 -2.32 11.03
C HIS A 172 -2.02 -1.89 10.76
N GLU A 173 -1.06 -2.52 11.46
CA GLU A 173 0.38 -2.29 11.33
C GLU A 173 0.95 -2.68 9.95
N THR A 174 0.27 -3.51 9.17
CA THR A 174 0.74 -3.93 7.84
C THR A 174 0.74 -2.79 6.83
N ILE A 175 0.05 -1.67 7.10
CA ILE A 175 0.07 -0.46 6.26
C ILE A 175 1.49 0.06 6.01
N ARG A 176 2.43 -0.18 6.94
CA ARG A 176 3.84 0.19 6.80
C ARG A 176 4.55 -0.52 5.65
N ASN A 177 4.06 -1.69 5.24
CA ASN A 177 4.60 -2.39 4.08
C ASN A 177 4.43 -1.59 2.79
N THR A 178 3.51 -0.62 2.74
CA THR A 178 3.38 0.35 1.64
C THR A 178 4.71 1.06 1.35
N PHE A 179 5.51 1.37 2.38
CA PHE A 179 6.80 2.03 2.20
C PHE A 179 7.80 1.16 1.45
N PHE A 180 7.67 -0.16 1.48
CA PHE A 180 8.63 -1.06 0.84
C PHE A 180 8.03 -1.66 -0.43
N HIS A 181 6.90 -2.35 -0.31
CA HIS A 181 6.23 -3.03 -1.41
C HIS A 181 5.87 -2.06 -2.56
N VAL A 182 5.12 -0.98 -2.27
CA VAL A 182 4.68 -0.06 -3.32
C VAL A 182 5.84 0.78 -3.85
N ALA A 183 6.80 1.15 -3.00
CA ALA A 183 8.00 1.85 -3.42
C ALA A 183 8.87 1.01 -4.39
N LEU A 184 8.96 -0.31 -4.18
CA LEU A 184 9.65 -1.23 -5.10
C LEU A 184 9.01 -1.20 -6.49
N TRP A 185 7.67 -1.28 -6.58
CA TRP A 185 6.96 -1.23 -7.87
C TRP A 185 7.14 0.10 -8.60
N LEU A 186 7.03 1.23 -7.88
CA LEU A 186 7.23 2.54 -8.49
C LEU A 186 8.68 2.74 -8.94
N ALA A 187 9.65 2.35 -8.12
CA ALA A 187 11.06 2.41 -8.49
C ALA A 187 11.38 1.49 -9.67
N MET A 188 10.80 0.28 -9.70
CA MET A 188 10.94 -0.66 -10.82
C MET A 188 10.51 -0.01 -12.14
N VAL A 189 9.35 0.65 -12.18
CA VAL A 189 8.85 1.30 -13.40
C VAL A 189 9.81 2.39 -13.87
N ILE A 190 10.35 3.21 -12.97
CA ILE A 190 11.36 4.24 -13.32
C ILE A 190 12.64 3.60 -13.87
N ILE A 191 13.11 2.51 -13.27
CA ILE A 191 14.28 1.76 -13.72
C ILE A 191 14.02 1.14 -15.11
N LEU A 192 12.83 0.62 -15.35
CA LEU A 192 12.42 0.09 -16.66
C LEU A 192 12.35 1.18 -17.74
N ILE A 193 11.91 2.40 -17.40
CA ILE A 193 11.94 3.54 -18.33
C ILE A 193 13.39 3.85 -18.74
N ALA A 194 14.35 3.80 -17.81
CA ALA A 194 15.76 3.94 -18.14
C ALA A 194 16.27 2.79 -19.03
N GLY A 195 15.86 1.55 -18.74
CA GLY A 195 16.15 0.38 -19.56
C GLY A 195 15.60 0.49 -20.99
N LEU A 196 14.36 0.96 -21.12
CA LEU A 196 13.68 1.23 -22.39
C LEU A 196 14.39 2.31 -23.20
N TYR A 197 14.77 3.43 -22.56
CA TYR A 197 15.54 4.48 -23.21
C TYR A 197 16.81 3.93 -23.86
N HIS A 198 17.57 3.13 -23.11
CA HIS A 198 18.79 2.52 -23.63
C HIS A 198 18.53 1.44 -24.70
N ALA A 199 17.43 0.68 -24.61
CA ALA A 199 17.03 -0.26 -25.66
C ALA A 199 16.78 0.47 -26.99
N ILE A 200 15.99 1.56 -26.95
CA ILE A 200 15.70 2.39 -28.13
C ILE A 200 17.00 3.04 -28.65
N ALA A 201 17.83 3.59 -27.75
CA ALA A 201 19.11 4.19 -28.12
C ALA A 201 20.04 3.18 -28.79
N TYR A 202 20.10 1.93 -28.31
CA TYR A 202 20.86 0.86 -28.96
C TYR A 202 20.32 0.58 -30.37
N LEU A 203 19.00 0.45 -30.55
CA LEU A 203 18.44 0.17 -31.88
C LEU A 203 18.73 1.27 -32.90
N ARG A 204 18.80 2.54 -32.46
CA ARG A 204 19.14 3.69 -33.30
C ARG A 204 20.62 3.81 -33.60
N THR A 205 21.49 3.58 -32.61
CA THR A 205 22.93 3.91 -32.69
C THR A 205 23.82 2.69 -32.92
N LYS A 206 23.31 1.48 -32.67
CA LYS A 206 24.06 0.22 -32.60
C LYS A 206 25.21 0.24 -31.59
N ASN A 207 25.24 1.21 -30.68
CA ASN A 207 26.29 1.32 -29.68
C ASN A 207 26.09 0.28 -28.56
N MET A 208 26.99 -0.69 -28.46
CA MET A 208 26.93 -1.79 -27.49
C MET A 208 26.93 -1.35 -26.02
N ARG A 209 27.36 -0.12 -25.72
CA ARG A 209 27.20 0.47 -24.39
C ARG A 209 25.72 0.58 -23.99
N ASN A 210 24.85 0.96 -24.92
CA ASN A 210 23.42 1.10 -24.67
C ASN A 210 22.77 -0.26 -24.43
N ASP A 211 23.16 -1.30 -25.15
CA ASP A 211 22.70 -2.66 -24.89
C ASP A 211 23.05 -3.12 -23.46
N LYS A 212 24.30 -2.95 -23.04
CA LYS A 212 24.75 -3.31 -21.69
C LYS A 212 24.00 -2.55 -20.59
N LEU A 213 23.77 -1.26 -20.79
CA LEU A 213 23.00 -0.43 -19.87
C LEU A 213 21.53 -0.86 -19.80
N SER A 214 20.88 -1.07 -20.95
CA SER A 214 19.50 -1.57 -21.02
C SER A 214 19.37 -2.89 -20.25
N ALA A 215 20.28 -3.83 -20.52
CA ALA A 215 20.28 -5.11 -19.86
C ALA A 215 20.55 -5.01 -18.35
N ALA A 216 21.36 -4.05 -17.88
CA ALA A 216 21.61 -3.83 -16.46
C ALA A 216 20.40 -3.22 -15.73
N TYR A 217 19.72 -2.26 -16.35
CA TYR A 217 18.47 -1.69 -15.81
C TYR A 217 17.36 -2.73 -15.76
N ASN A 218 17.15 -3.49 -16.85
CA ASN A 218 16.16 -4.57 -16.88
C ASN A 218 16.45 -5.62 -15.81
N THR A 219 17.73 -5.95 -15.57
CA THR A 219 18.11 -6.89 -14.51
C THR A 219 17.68 -6.39 -13.13
N THR A 220 17.98 -5.13 -12.82
CA THR A 220 17.61 -4.55 -11.53
C THR A 220 16.10 -4.43 -11.36
N ALA A 221 15.39 -3.99 -12.41
CA ALA A 221 13.95 -3.93 -12.39
C ALA A 221 13.32 -5.31 -12.14
N ILE A 222 13.85 -6.36 -12.76
CA ILE A 222 13.34 -7.71 -12.52
C ILE A 222 13.53 -8.13 -11.07
N VAL A 223 14.71 -7.86 -10.49
CA VAL A 223 14.95 -8.10 -9.06
C VAL A 223 13.92 -7.34 -8.20
N TYR A 224 13.65 -6.07 -8.52
CA TYR A 224 12.66 -5.28 -7.79
C TYR A 224 11.24 -5.83 -7.94
N GLY A 225 10.86 -6.28 -9.13
CA GLY A 225 9.56 -6.89 -9.37
C GLY A 225 9.40 -8.22 -8.62
N LEU A 226 10.45 -9.06 -8.56
CA LEU A 226 10.45 -10.28 -7.76
C LEU A 226 10.34 -10.00 -6.27
N LEU A 227 11.08 -8.99 -5.77
CA LEU A 227 10.95 -8.50 -4.39
C LEU A 227 9.55 -7.91 -4.15
N GLY A 228 8.98 -7.21 -5.13
CA GLY A 228 7.61 -6.70 -5.10
C GLY A 228 6.59 -7.83 -4.94
N LEU A 229 6.70 -8.90 -5.73
CA LEU A 229 5.86 -10.09 -5.59
C LEU A 229 6.03 -10.76 -4.22
N ALA A 230 7.27 -10.93 -3.74
CA ALA A 230 7.53 -11.55 -2.45
C ALA A 230 6.96 -10.72 -1.28
N THR A 231 7.23 -9.41 -1.27
CA THR A 231 6.71 -8.50 -0.24
C THR A 231 5.19 -8.37 -0.28
N GLY A 232 4.58 -8.48 -1.47
CA GLY A 232 3.12 -8.51 -1.64
C GLY A 232 2.51 -9.79 -1.12
N SER A 233 3.14 -10.94 -1.39
CA SER A 233 2.71 -12.24 -0.87
C SER A 233 2.80 -12.32 0.66
N ILE A 234 3.87 -11.77 1.24
CA ILE A 234 4.01 -11.62 2.69
C ILE A 234 2.89 -10.73 3.24
N TRP A 235 2.61 -9.59 2.59
CA TRP A 235 1.53 -8.70 2.98
C TRP A 235 0.19 -9.45 3.01
N ALA A 236 -0.09 -10.21 1.95
CA ALA A 236 -1.33 -10.94 1.82
C ALA A 236 -1.52 -11.97 2.94
N ARG A 237 -0.43 -12.64 3.36
CA ARG A 237 -0.48 -13.61 4.45
C ARG A 237 -0.88 -12.96 5.77
N PHE A 238 -0.40 -11.76 6.06
CA PHE A 238 -0.69 -11.07 7.33
C PHE A 238 -2.01 -10.28 7.32
N THR A 239 -2.50 -9.86 6.16
CA THR A 239 -3.75 -9.10 6.05
C THR A 239 -4.96 -10.00 5.77
N TRP A 240 -4.83 -11.01 4.90
CA TRP A 240 -5.93 -11.86 4.45
C TRP A 240 -5.72 -13.35 4.75
N GLY A 241 -4.65 -13.72 5.47
CA GLY A 241 -4.40 -15.10 5.88
C GLY A 241 -3.92 -16.03 4.77
N THR A 242 -3.68 -15.56 3.54
CA THR A 242 -3.21 -16.37 2.40
C THR A 242 -1.99 -15.75 1.73
N TRP A 243 -1.07 -16.57 1.22
CA TRP A 243 0.12 -16.10 0.49
C TRP A 243 -0.19 -15.51 -0.88
N TRP A 244 -1.34 -15.86 -1.46
CA TRP A 244 -1.77 -15.37 -2.77
C TRP A 244 -3.30 -15.34 -2.84
N THR A 245 -3.84 -14.23 -3.32
CA THR A 245 -5.28 -14.05 -3.55
C THR A 245 -5.58 -14.07 -5.05
N THR A 246 -6.84 -14.26 -5.44
CA THR A 246 -7.27 -14.14 -6.85
C THR A 246 -7.40 -12.69 -7.36
N ASP A 247 -6.92 -11.73 -6.57
CA ASP A 247 -6.92 -10.30 -6.90
C ASP A 247 -6.24 -10.01 -8.26
N VAL A 248 -6.87 -9.13 -9.04
CA VAL A 248 -6.43 -8.76 -10.38
C VAL A 248 -5.03 -8.13 -10.41
N LYS A 249 -4.68 -7.27 -9.44
CA LYS A 249 -3.37 -6.59 -9.40
C LYS A 249 -2.26 -7.61 -9.16
N LEU A 250 -2.47 -8.55 -8.24
CA LEU A 250 -1.52 -9.64 -7.97
C LEU A 250 -1.27 -10.47 -9.23
N ASN A 251 -2.33 -10.96 -9.87
CA ASN A 251 -2.23 -11.83 -11.04
C ASN A 251 -1.62 -11.10 -12.25
N MET A 252 -2.03 -9.87 -12.53
CA MET A 252 -1.45 -9.11 -13.64
C MET A 252 0.02 -8.75 -13.39
N ALA A 253 0.39 -8.45 -12.14
CA ALA A 253 1.78 -8.25 -11.75
C ALA A 253 2.63 -9.51 -11.96
N ALA A 254 2.14 -10.69 -11.57
CA ALA A 254 2.82 -11.95 -11.82
C ALA A 254 3.03 -12.23 -13.32
N ILE A 255 2.00 -12.00 -14.14
CA ILE A 255 2.08 -12.16 -15.61
C ILE A 255 3.11 -11.18 -16.19
N ALA A 256 3.09 -9.91 -15.78
CA ALA A 256 4.08 -8.93 -16.22
C ALA A 256 5.51 -9.37 -15.88
N MET A 257 5.71 -9.94 -14.68
CA MET A 257 7.00 -10.47 -14.27
C MET A 257 7.44 -11.69 -15.06
N LEU A 258 6.53 -12.59 -15.44
CA LEU A 258 6.84 -13.73 -16.32
C LEU A 258 7.30 -13.26 -17.70
N ILE A 259 6.66 -12.24 -18.28
CA ILE A 259 7.08 -11.61 -19.53
C ILE A 259 8.52 -11.07 -19.39
N TYR A 260 8.81 -10.37 -18.29
CA TYR A 260 10.16 -9.86 -18.06
C TYR A 260 11.19 -10.95 -17.75
N LEU A 261 10.83 -12.08 -17.13
CA LEU A 261 11.74 -13.20 -16.96
C LEU A 261 12.12 -13.83 -18.30
N ALA A 262 11.18 -13.88 -19.25
CA ALA A 262 11.46 -14.35 -20.61
C ALA A 262 12.47 -13.47 -21.38
N TYR A 263 12.66 -12.20 -21.00
CA TYR A 263 13.76 -11.36 -21.52
C TYR A 263 15.13 -12.00 -21.26
N PHE A 264 15.36 -12.54 -20.06
CA PHE A 264 16.63 -13.18 -19.72
C PHE A 264 16.86 -14.47 -20.49
N ILE A 265 15.82 -15.29 -20.59
CA ILE A 265 15.86 -16.55 -21.33
C ILE A 265 16.23 -16.24 -22.79
N LEU A 266 15.52 -15.31 -23.43
CA LEU A 266 15.81 -14.88 -24.81
C LEU A 266 17.24 -14.35 -24.96
N ARG A 267 17.69 -13.52 -24.03
CA ARG A 267 19.04 -12.93 -24.11
C ARG A 267 20.13 -14.00 -23.95
N SER A 268 19.93 -14.96 -23.06
CA SER A 268 20.88 -16.04 -22.79
C SER A 268 20.95 -17.07 -23.93
N SER A 269 19.86 -17.25 -24.69
CA SER A 269 19.78 -18.27 -25.74
C SER A 269 20.46 -17.89 -27.06
N ILE A 270 20.93 -16.65 -27.19
CA ILE A 270 21.52 -16.13 -28.44
C ILE A 270 23.02 -15.97 -28.24
N ASN A 271 23.85 -16.72 -28.99
CA ASN A 271 25.30 -16.67 -28.85
C ASN A 271 25.94 -15.44 -29.52
N ASP A 272 25.44 -15.08 -30.71
CA ASP A 272 25.92 -13.92 -31.47
C ASP A 272 25.61 -12.60 -30.75
N PHE A 273 26.65 -11.81 -30.45
CA PHE A 273 26.52 -10.60 -29.62
C PHE A 273 25.60 -9.55 -30.22
N ASP A 274 25.68 -9.32 -31.54
CA ASP A 274 24.88 -8.30 -32.23
C ASP A 274 23.42 -8.73 -32.34
N LYS A 275 23.16 -10.00 -32.67
CA LYS A 275 21.82 -10.57 -32.67
C LYS A 275 21.24 -10.51 -31.26
N ARG A 276 21.98 -10.94 -30.24
CA ARG A 276 21.56 -10.92 -28.83
C ARG A 276 21.11 -9.52 -28.43
N ALA A 277 21.93 -8.51 -28.71
CA ALA A 277 21.64 -7.12 -28.36
C ALA A 277 20.39 -6.59 -29.10
N ARG A 278 20.26 -6.88 -30.40
CA ARG A 278 19.08 -6.48 -31.20
C ARG A 278 17.79 -7.12 -30.73
N PHE A 279 17.77 -8.43 -30.52
CA PHE A 279 16.58 -9.15 -30.05
C PHE A 279 16.23 -8.76 -28.60
N SER A 280 17.23 -8.60 -27.74
CA SER A 280 17.00 -8.14 -26.36
C SER A 280 16.38 -6.74 -26.33
N ALA A 281 16.90 -5.79 -27.12
CA ALA A 281 16.37 -4.43 -27.15
C ALA A 281 14.92 -4.39 -27.65
N ALA A 282 14.61 -5.12 -28.72
CA ALA A 282 13.23 -5.24 -29.22
C ALA A 282 12.30 -5.86 -28.17
N TYR A 283 12.74 -6.93 -27.49
CA TYR A 283 11.96 -7.57 -26.44
C TYR A 283 11.76 -6.66 -25.22
N SER A 284 12.77 -5.87 -24.84
CA SER A 284 12.64 -4.89 -23.76
C SER A 284 11.55 -3.86 -24.04
N ILE A 285 11.42 -3.41 -25.29
CA ILE A 285 10.35 -2.50 -25.70
C ILE A 285 8.99 -3.22 -25.60
N PHE A 286 8.90 -4.43 -26.14
CA PHE A 286 7.68 -5.24 -26.05
C PHE A 286 7.24 -5.47 -24.60
N GLY A 287 8.16 -5.90 -23.72
CA GLY A 287 7.87 -6.13 -22.30
C GLY A 287 7.41 -4.87 -21.58
N PHE A 288 7.99 -3.71 -21.89
CA PHE A 288 7.53 -2.43 -21.33
C PHE A 288 6.12 -2.07 -21.80
N VAL A 289 5.85 -2.21 -23.10
CA VAL A 289 4.52 -1.96 -23.66
C VAL A 289 3.47 -2.90 -23.05
N ALA A 290 3.79 -4.19 -22.88
CA ALA A 290 2.91 -5.17 -22.26
C ALA A 290 2.67 -4.89 -20.76
N LEU A 291 3.64 -4.32 -20.06
CA LEU A 291 3.51 -3.94 -18.66
C LEU A 291 2.45 -2.85 -18.45
N ILE A 292 2.29 -1.91 -19.39
CA ILE A 292 1.33 -0.80 -19.25
C ILE A 292 -0.11 -1.31 -19.04
N PRO A 293 -0.71 -2.14 -19.92
CA PRO A 293 -2.05 -2.63 -19.69
C PRO A 293 -2.15 -3.53 -18.46
N LEU A 294 -1.14 -4.37 -18.19
CA LEU A 294 -1.15 -5.31 -17.07
C LEU A 294 -1.12 -4.61 -15.71
N ILE A 295 -0.27 -3.61 -15.51
CA ILE A 295 -0.10 -2.96 -14.20
C ILE A 295 -1.04 -1.77 -14.03
N PHE A 296 -1.33 -1.03 -15.10
CA PHE A 296 -2.01 0.27 -14.99
C PHE A 296 -3.43 0.27 -15.56
N VAL A 297 -3.74 -0.50 -16.59
CA VAL A 297 -5.07 -0.41 -17.24
C VAL A 297 -6.03 -1.43 -16.66
N ILE A 298 -5.74 -2.72 -16.84
CA ILE A 298 -6.60 -3.83 -16.43
C ILE A 298 -6.98 -3.74 -14.95
N PRO A 299 -6.05 -3.51 -14.00
CA PRO A 299 -6.43 -3.55 -12.59
C PRO A 299 -7.32 -2.40 -12.13
N ARG A 300 -7.49 -1.35 -12.94
CA ARG A 300 -8.43 -0.25 -12.67
C ARG A 300 -9.84 -0.53 -13.19
N MET A 301 -10.01 -1.57 -14.00
CA MET A 301 -11.29 -1.98 -14.57
C MET A 301 -12.04 -2.99 -13.69
N TYR A 302 -11.44 -3.41 -12.57
CA TYR A 302 -11.98 -4.42 -11.67
C TYR A 302 -11.81 -3.98 -10.21
N ASP A 303 -12.65 -4.54 -9.35
CA ASP A 303 -12.49 -4.42 -7.91
C ASP A 303 -11.23 -5.16 -7.43
N SER A 304 -10.63 -4.63 -6.37
CA SER A 304 -9.35 -5.09 -5.86
C SER A 304 -9.28 -4.86 -4.36
N LEU A 305 -8.67 -5.82 -3.67
CA LEU A 305 -8.38 -5.77 -2.24
C LEU A 305 -7.30 -4.75 -1.90
N HIS A 306 -6.58 -4.21 -2.89
CA HIS A 306 -5.51 -3.25 -2.65
C HIS A 306 -6.06 -1.90 -2.18
N PRO A 307 -5.44 -1.29 -1.16
CA PRO A 307 -5.82 0.05 -0.71
C PRO A 307 -5.81 1.08 -1.86
N GLY A 308 -6.82 1.95 -1.90
CA GLY A 308 -6.97 2.96 -2.96
C GLY A 308 -7.52 2.40 -4.28
N ASN A 309 -8.38 1.38 -4.24
CA ASN A 309 -9.15 0.93 -5.41
C ASN A 309 -10.54 1.61 -5.45
N GLY A 310 -11.06 1.89 -6.65
CA GLY A 310 -12.28 2.71 -6.85
C GLY A 310 -12.09 3.92 -7.78
N GLY A 311 -11.06 3.94 -8.62
CA GLY A 311 -10.82 5.02 -9.59
C GLY A 311 -9.93 6.17 -9.10
N ASN A 312 -9.65 6.26 -7.80
CA ASN A 312 -8.65 7.18 -7.25
C ASN A 312 -7.27 6.51 -7.31
N PRO A 313 -6.22 7.11 -7.89
CA PRO A 313 -4.88 6.53 -7.82
C PRO A 313 -4.47 6.26 -6.36
N ALA A 314 -3.64 5.25 -6.12
CA ALA A 314 -2.98 4.96 -4.84
C ALA A 314 -2.10 6.12 -4.29
N LEU A 315 -2.18 7.30 -4.90
CA LEU A 315 -1.49 8.55 -4.63
C LEU A 315 -2.46 9.75 -4.59
N GLY A 316 -3.77 9.51 -4.48
CA GLY A 316 -4.79 10.56 -4.39
C GLY A 316 -4.60 11.45 -3.16
N GLY A 317 -4.92 12.74 -3.35
CA GLY A 317 -4.85 13.79 -2.34
C GLY A 317 -5.57 13.44 -1.03
N GLU A 318 -6.67 12.72 -1.13
CA GLU A 318 -7.58 12.39 -0.02
C GLU A 318 -7.34 10.99 0.60
N ASP A 319 -6.62 10.10 -0.11
CA ASP A 319 -6.49 8.68 0.32
C ASP A 319 -5.24 8.40 1.16
N LEU A 320 -4.18 9.21 0.98
CA LEU A 320 -2.89 9.03 1.66
C LEU A 320 -2.65 10.15 2.67
N ASP A 321 -2.78 9.84 3.95
CA ASP A 321 -2.52 10.74 5.08
C ASP A 321 -1.15 11.44 4.96
N ASN A 322 -1.09 12.73 5.30
CA ASN A 322 0.13 13.54 5.19
C ASN A 322 1.32 12.96 5.98
N THR A 323 1.05 12.26 7.09
CA THR A 323 2.07 11.60 7.89
C THR A 323 2.63 10.38 7.16
N LEU A 324 1.80 9.61 6.46
CA LEU A 324 2.29 8.50 5.61
C LEU A 324 3.17 9.02 4.48
N ARG A 325 2.77 10.14 3.83
CA ARG A 325 3.54 10.77 2.74
C ARG A 325 4.95 11.16 3.15
N MET A 326 5.12 11.57 4.40
CA MET A 326 6.39 11.98 4.99
C MET A 326 7.48 10.90 4.89
N PHE A 327 7.10 9.62 4.87
CA PHE A 327 8.02 8.48 4.74
C PHE A 327 7.88 7.77 3.39
N PHE A 328 6.68 7.76 2.83
CA PHE A 328 6.39 7.06 1.58
C PHE A 328 7.17 7.63 0.39
N TYR A 329 7.15 8.95 0.17
CA TYR A 329 7.89 9.55 -0.95
C TYR A 329 9.41 9.44 -0.81
N PRO A 330 10.01 9.69 0.37
CA PRO A 330 11.42 9.37 0.61
C PRO A 330 11.78 7.92 0.31
N SER A 331 10.89 6.97 0.60
CA SER A 331 11.13 5.56 0.27
C SER A 331 11.21 5.31 -1.23
N ILE A 332 10.30 5.89 -2.02
CA ILE A 332 10.34 5.79 -3.48
C ILE A 332 11.67 6.34 -4.01
N ILE A 333 12.07 7.52 -3.54
CA ILE A 333 13.33 8.16 -3.95
C ILE A 333 14.53 7.27 -3.57
N ALA A 334 14.55 6.75 -2.33
CA ALA A 334 15.59 5.84 -1.87
C ALA A 334 15.70 4.61 -2.77
N MET A 335 14.57 3.96 -3.07
CA MET A 335 14.52 2.76 -3.91
C MET A 335 14.97 3.04 -5.34
N ILE A 336 14.64 4.20 -5.92
CA ILE A 336 15.14 4.61 -7.23
C ILE A 336 16.65 4.80 -7.21
N LEU A 337 17.18 5.54 -6.24
CA LEU A 337 18.62 5.79 -6.12
C LEU A 337 19.41 4.49 -5.92
N ILE A 338 18.95 3.63 -5.01
CA ILE A 338 19.54 2.32 -4.77
C ILE A 338 19.46 1.46 -6.04
N GLY A 339 18.34 1.48 -6.77
CA GLY A 339 18.17 0.70 -7.99
C GLY A 339 19.07 1.18 -9.13
N VAL A 340 19.25 2.48 -9.30
CA VAL A 340 20.24 3.04 -10.24
C VAL A 340 21.65 2.64 -9.82
N TRP A 341 21.95 2.60 -8.52
CA TRP A 341 23.24 2.13 -8.03
C TRP A 341 23.47 0.65 -8.34
N ILE A 342 22.51 -0.23 -8.05
CA ILE A 342 22.55 -1.65 -8.38
C ILE A 342 22.73 -1.85 -9.90
N SER A 343 21.97 -1.11 -10.72
CA SER A 343 22.10 -1.14 -12.19
C SER A 343 23.52 -0.76 -12.63
N SER A 344 24.13 0.24 -11.98
CA SER A 344 25.52 0.62 -12.27
C SER A 344 26.53 -0.48 -11.92
N VAL A 345 26.25 -1.28 -10.88
CA VAL A 345 27.08 -2.44 -10.49
C VAL A 345 26.95 -3.51 -11.57
N PHE A 346 25.73 -3.90 -11.96
CA PHE A 346 25.51 -4.87 -13.03
C PHE A 346 26.16 -4.47 -14.35
N TYR A 347 26.09 -3.18 -14.71
CA TYR A 347 26.78 -2.68 -15.90
C TYR A 347 28.31 -2.86 -15.82
N ARG A 348 28.91 -2.56 -14.66
CA ARG A 348 30.35 -2.74 -14.45
C ARG A 348 30.75 -4.22 -14.51
N ILE A 349 29.95 -5.10 -13.91
CA ILE A 349 30.17 -6.56 -13.97
C ILE A 349 30.19 -7.02 -15.44
N LYS A 350 29.18 -6.66 -16.23
CA LYS A 350 29.13 -7.02 -17.67
C LYS A 350 30.32 -6.50 -18.48
N LYS A 351 30.82 -5.31 -18.14
CA LYS A 351 32.01 -4.74 -18.79
C LYS A 351 33.27 -5.55 -18.46
N VAL A 352 33.39 -6.00 -17.21
CA VAL A 352 34.53 -6.83 -16.77
C VAL A 352 34.46 -8.23 -17.38
N GLU A 353 33.28 -8.85 -17.41
CA GLU A 353 33.07 -10.17 -18.05
C GLU A 353 33.50 -10.15 -19.52
N GLU A 354 33.06 -9.15 -20.29
CA GLU A 354 33.47 -8.99 -21.68
C GLU A 354 34.97 -8.75 -21.83
N TYR A 355 35.58 -7.94 -20.95
CA TYR A 355 37.02 -7.70 -20.96
C TYR A 355 37.80 -9.00 -20.71
N ILE A 356 37.37 -9.82 -19.76
CA ILE A 356 38.00 -11.12 -19.46
C ILE A 356 37.88 -12.06 -20.65
N LEU A 357 36.68 -12.16 -21.25
CA LEU A 357 36.44 -13.02 -22.41
C LEU A 357 37.25 -12.60 -23.65
N THR A 358 37.47 -11.30 -23.84
CA THR A 358 38.22 -10.78 -24.99
C THR A 358 39.73 -10.71 -24.77
N SER A 359 40.19 -10.65 -23.52
CA SER A 359 41.63 -10.59 -23.17
C SER A 359 42.23 -11.97 -22.90
N GLY A 360 41.41 -13.00 -22.64
CA GLY A 360 41.86 -14.39 -22.49
C GLY A 360 42.13 -15.12 -23.81
N ASP A 361 41.72 -14.53 -24.93
CA ASP A 361 41.99 -15.01 -26.30
C ASP A 361 43.25 -14.37 -26.93
N GLN A 362 44.00 -13.55 -26.16
CA GLN A 362 45.32 -13.02 -26.52
C GLN A 362 46.39 -13.65 -25.62
#